data_AF-A0A2K8NYR5-F1
#
_entry.id   AF-A0A2K8NYR5-F1
#
_cell.length_a   1.000
_cell.length_b   1.000
_cell.length_c   1.000
_cell.angle_alpha   90.00
_cell.angle_beta   90.00
_cell.angle_gamma   90.00
#
_symmetry.space_group_name_H-M   'P 1'
#
loop_
_entity.id
_entity.type
_entity.pdbx_description
1 polymer ?
#
loop_
_entity_poly.entity_id
_entity_poly.type
_entity_poly.pdbx_seq_one_letter_code
_entity_poly.pdbx_strand_id
1 'polypeptide(L)'
;MKKLLTVLGTLGLTAVAGATVVSCGDKHKDAKDLSTLLKDFKATNETTENQIISALSKIEGLSKIKLDTDVTIKITKATNKAEGSILIKATEKSKLVKGQLTLKIEKLSNTNTEQGANEIIDLSEYFQQMVSKVNFFKKNGESIMAELPDQISFIPGLLVSFGPTNSAILNWEPVKDEEGQPTGEYALKGLNSTEEWSKLKDSIMSNQSEWMSYALRVLENGGWSSDQIKNLPQSVIEELEIDTLKIDSDKISSMQSILMDAIQVIIDDSITVQIETDKNGEQSWVISSSNSDKFKGTFKYSVL
;
A
#
# COMPACT_ATOMS: atom_id res chain seq x y z
N MET A 1 -24.63 -27.57 88.73
CA MET A 1 -24.42 -29.01 88.49
C MET A 1 -23.02 -29.25 87.95
N LYS A 2 -22.31 -30.24 88.53
CA LYS A 2 -21.39 -31.23 87.92
C LYS A 2 -20.34 -30.67 86.92
N LYS A 3 -19.05 -30.60 87.31
CA LYS A 3 -17.99 -31.64 87.23
C LYS A 3 -17.39 -31.86 85.83
N LEU A 4 -16.09 -32.22 85.82
CA LEU A 4 -15.11 -32.52 84.74
C LEU A 4 -14.33 -31.28 84.25
N LEU A 5 -13.03 -31.08 84.48
CA LEU A 5 -11.86 -31.93 84.72
C LEU A 5 -11.54 -32.93 83.60
N THR A 6 -10.26 -32.88 83.14
CA THR A 6 -9.53 -33.87 82.32
C THR A 6 -9.93 -33.87 80.83
N VAL A 7 -9.03 -33.73 79.84
CA VAL A 7 -7.91 -34.65 79.54
C VAL A 7 -6.84 -33.94 78.68
N LEU A 8 -5.59 -34.16 79.11
CA LEU A 8 -4.34 -34.04 78.35
C LEU A 8 -4.26 -35.17 77.30
N GLY A 9 -3.81 -34.88 76.09
CA GLY A 9 -3.43 -35.86 75.07
C GLY A 9 -3.82 -35.34 73.68
N THR A 10 -2.96 -35.25 72.67
CA THR A 10 -1.91 -36.21 72.32
C THR A 10 -0.93 -35.51 71.37
N LEU A 11 0.35 -35.83 71.55
CA LEU A 11 1.45 -35.50 70.66
C LEU A 11 1.13 -35.88 69.22
N GLY A 12 1.33 -34.94 68.30
CA GLY A 12 1.33 -35.16 66.86
C GLY A 12 2.51 -34.43 66.25
N LEU A 13 3.72 -34.95 66.50
CA LEU A 13 4.91 -34.66 65.71
C LEU A 13 4.60 -35.10 64.27
N THR A 14 4.20 -34.18 63.40
CA THR A 14 4.36 -34.39 61.96
C THR A 14 5.57 -33.59 61.52
N ALA A 15 6.58 -34.33 61.11
CA ALA A 15 7.73 -33.83 60.40
C ALA A 15 7.28 -32.77 59.41
N VAL A 16 7.83 -31.56 59.51
CA VAL A 16 7.90 -30.66 58.36
C VAL A 16 8.80 -31.40 57.37
N ALA A 17 8.17 -32.26 56.56
CA ALA A 17 8.76 -32.76 55.35
C ALA A 17 9.28 -31.51 54.66
N GLY A 18 10.61 -31.47 54.46
CA GLY A 18 11.22 -30.44 53.67
C GLY A 18 10.39 -30.33 52.41
N ALA A 19 9.67 -29.21 52.28
CA ALA A 19 9.27 -28.73 50.99
C ALA A 19 10.60 -28.54 50.28
N THR A 20 11.08 -29.60 49.64
CA THR A 20 11.90 -29.48 48.46
C THR A 20 11.02 -28.64 47.58
N VAL A 21 11.25 -27.33 47.65
CA VAL A 21 10.95 -26.46 46.54
C VAL A 21 11.59 -27.20 45.39
N VAL A 22 10.76 -27.87 44.61
CA VAL A 22 11.11 -28.23 43.25
C VAL A 22 11.29 -26.86 42.63
N SER A 23 12.51 -26.34 42.77
CA SER A 23 13.03 -25.31 41.92
C SER A 23 12.82 -25.93 40.56
N CYS A 24 11.77 -25.48 39.88
CA CYS A 24 11.58 -25.73 38.47
C CYS A 24 12.88 -25.23 37.85
N GLY A 25 13.84 -26.15 37.69
CA GLY A 25 15.10 -25.86 37.04
C GLY A 25 14.71 -25.22 35.72
N ASP A 26 15.21 -24.00 35.51
CA ASP A 26 14.85 -23.13 34.40
C ASP A 26 14.74 -23.96 33.13
N LYS A 27 13.50 -24.17 32.63
CA LYS A 27 13.21 -25.06 31.49
C LYS A 27 13.84 -24.56 30.17
N HIS A 28 14.58 -23.45 30.25
CA HIS A 28 15.15 -22.66 29.17
C HIS A 28 16.64 -22.34 29.38
N LYS A 29 17.38 -23.18 30.12
CA LYS A 29 18.79 -22.91 30.47
C LYS A 29 19.68 -22.63 29.23
N ASP A 30 19.31 -23.22 28.08
CA ASP A 30 20.01 -23.04 26.80
C ASP A 30 19.16 -22.32 25.73
N ALA A 31 17.95 -21.86 26.06
CA ALA A 31 17.07 -21.22 25.08
C ALA A 31 17.54 -19.79 24.79
N LYS A 32 17.60 -19.43 23.51
CA LYS A 32 18.02 -18.10 23.07
C LYS A 32 16.95 -17.06 23.34
N ASP A 33 17.35 -15.90 23.84
CA ASP A 33 16.43 -14.80 24.12
C ASP A 33 16.13 -14.01 22.85
N LEU A 34 14.87 -14.01 22.43
CA LEU A 34 14.41 -13.31 21.22
C LEU A 34 14.75 -11.82 21.22
N SER A 35 14.74 -11.16 22.39
CA SER A 35 15.01 -9.70 22.50
C SER A 35 16.43 -9.31 22.04
N THR A 36 17.32 -10.29 21.94
CA THR A 36 18.72 -10.09 21.51
C THR A 36 18.98 -10.49 20.06
N LEU A 37 17.99 -11.09 19.39
CA LEU A 37 18.13 -11.60 18.02
C LEU A 37 17.65 -10.57 16.99
N LEU A 38 18.04 -10.77 15.73
CA LEU A 38 17.56 -9.98 14.58
C LEU A 38 17.71 -8.46 14.70
N LYS A 39 18.70 -7.97 15.47
CA LYS A 39 18.92 -6.52 15.65
C LYS A 39 19.15 -5.77 14.34
N ASP A 40 19.78 -6.44 13.37
CA ASP A 40 20.09 -5.87 12.05
C ASP A 40 19.00 -6.16 11.01
N PHE A 41 17.92 -6.85 11.37
CA PHE A 41 16.83 -7.15 10.46
C PHE A 41 15.96 -5.92 10.27
N LYS A 42 15.94 -5.38 9.05
CA LYS A 42 15.05 -4.27 8.67
C LYS A 42 13.67 -4.81 8.29
N ALA A 43 12.69 -4.64 9.17
CA ALA A 43 11.30 -4.98 8.90
C ALA A 43 10.62 -3.93 8.03
N THR A 44 9.78 -4.37 7.09
CA THR A 44 8.98 -3.54 6.19
C THR A 44 7.53 -4.04 6.16
N ASN A 45 6.63 -3.29 5.52
CA ASN A 45 5.23 -3.72 5.33
C ASN A 45 5.07 -5.00 4.50
N GLU A 46 6.09 -5.35 3.72
CA GLU A 46 6.13 -6.56 2.89
C GLU A 46 6.84 -7.73 3.58
N THR A 47 7.34 -7.53 4.80
CA THR A 47 7.96 -8.61 5.57
C THR A 47 6.92 -9.68 5.91
N THR A 48 7.20 -10.91 5.49
CA THR A 48 6.35 -12.08 5.73
C THR A 48 6.85 -12.93 6.90
N GLU A 49 5.97 -13.76 7.47
CA GLU A 49 6.31 -14.72 8.52
C GLU A 49 7.43 -15.68 8.09
N ASN A 50 7.38 -16.15 6.84
CA ASN A 50 8.40 -17.04 6.28
C ASN A 50 9.79 -16.40 6.21
N GLN A 51 9.86 -15.11 5.88
CA GLN A 51 11.14 -14.37 5.88
C GLN A 51 11.70 -14.25 7.30
N ILE A 52 10.86 -14.01 8.30
CA ILE A 52 11.27 -13.94 9.71
C ILE A 52 11.78 -15.30 10.18
N ILE A 53 11.04 -16.39 9.91
CA ILE A 53 11.47 -17.75 10.26
C ILE A 53 12.79 -18.11 9.57
N SER A 54 12.94 -17.73 8.30
CA SER A 54 14.19 -17.94 7.55
C SER A 54 15.36 -17.12 8.10
N ALA A 55 15.11 -15.93 8.64
CA ALA A 55 16.14 -15.13 9.29
C ALA A 55 16.53 -15.73 10.65
N LEU A 56 15.54 -16.20 11.44
CA LEU A 56 15.79 -16.87 12.71
C LEU A 56 16.54 -18.20 12.53
N SER A 57 16.21 -18.99 11.50
CA SER A 57 16.85 -20.30 11.26
C SER A 57 18.33 -20.22 10.87
N LYS A 58 18.79 -19.05 10.40
CA LYS A 58 20.21 -18.78 10.11
C LYS A 58 21.03 -18.52 11.37
N ILE A 59 20.39 -18.23 12.50
CA ILE A 59 21.07 -18.03 13.77
C ILE A 59 21.50 -19.40 14.31
N GLU A 60 22.76 -19.53 14.70
CA GLU A 60 23.31 -20.77 15.23
C GLU A 60 22.41 -21.33 16.35
N GLY A 61 22.08 -22.62 16.30
CA GLY A 61 21.20 -23.28 17.26
C GLY A 61 19.70 -23.15 16.99
N LEU A 62 19.26 -22.38 15.98
CA LEU A 62 17.85 -22.18 15.63
C LEU A 62 17.44 -22.78 14.27
N SER A 63 18.29 -23.61 13.65
CA SER A 63 18.04 -24.18 12.32
C SER A 63 16.74 -24.99 12.16
N LYS A 64 16.13 -25.42 13.28
CA LYS A 64 14.89 -26.20 13.32
C LYS A 64 13.69 -25.42 13.89
N ILE A 65 13.81 -24.09 14.05
CA ILE A 65 12.73 -23.25 14.60
C ILE A 65 11.49 -23.33 13.71
N LYS A 66 10.30 -23.44 14.32
CA LYS A 66 9.03 -23.53 13.60
C LYS A 66 8.01 -22.51 14.10
N LEU A 67 7.23 -21.96 13.16
CA LEU A 67 6.04 -21.18 13.46
C LEU A 67 5.02 -22.04 14.23
N ASP A 68 4.28 -21.41 15.15
CA ASP A 68 3.28 -21.97 16.07
C ASP A 68 3.76 -23.02 17.08
N THR A 69 4.90 -23.64 16.82
CA THR A 69 5.54 -24.58 17.74
C THR A 69 6.54 -23.86 18.65
N ASP A 70 7.41 -23.02 18.08
CA ASP A 70 8.46 -22.32 18.83
C ASP A 70 8.17 -20.83 18.98
N VAL A 71 7.58 -20.21 17.95
CA VAL A 71 7.25 -18.79 17.95
C VAL A 71 5.88 -18.53 17.35
N THR A 72 5.20 -17.50 17.82
CA THR A 72 4.07 -16.87 17.13
C THR A 72 4.50 -15.50 16.61
N ILE A 73 4.00 -15.14 15.43
CA ILE A 73 4.32 -13.87 14.77
C ILE A 73 3.01 -13.11 14.57
N LYS A 74 3.01 -11.83 14.90
CA LYS A 74 1.89 -10.91 14.62
C LYS A 74 2.44 -9.68 13.92
N ILE A 75 1.96 -9.44 12.70
CA ILE A 75 2.35 -8.29 11.88
C ILE A 75 1.24 -7.24 11.94
N THR A 76 1.62 -6.02 12.31
CA THR A 76 0.79 -4.83 12.23
C THR A 76 1.44 -3.90 11.21
N LYS A 77 0.79 -3.70 10.06
CA LYS A 77 1.36 -2.86 8.99
C LYS A 77 1.48 -1.41 9.45
N ALA A 78 2.56 -0.76 9.05
CA ALA A 78 2.74 0.68 9.16
C ALA A 78 1.82 1.41 8.19
N THR A 79 1.42 2.61 8.58
CA THR A 79 0.63 3.54 7.77
C THR A 79 1.35 4.88 7.68
N ASN A 80 0.79 5.84 6.95
CA ASN A 80 1.22 7.24 6.95
C ASN A 80 0.82 8.00 8.23
N LYS A 81 0.13 7.36 9.18
CA LYS A 81 -0.27 7.97 10.46
C LYS A 81 0.39 7.30 11.67
N ALA A 82 0.67 6.02 11.57
CA ALA A 82 1.22 5.22 12.66
C ALA A 82 2.33 4.28 12.17
N GLU A 83 3.34 4.09 13.00
CA GLU A 83 4.37 3.07 12.82
C GLU A 83 3.74 1.67 12.87
N GLY A 84 4.35 0.74 12.14
CA GLY A 84 3.98 -0.66 12.17
C GLY A 84 4.88 -1.44 13.13
N SER A 85 4.53 -2.70 13.34
CA SER A 85 5.35 -3.58 14.17
C SER A 85 5.19 -5.04 13.79
N ILE A 86 6.24 -5.81 14.03
CA ILE A 86 6.21 -7.26 13.97
C ILE A 86 6.55 -7.78 15.36
N LEU A 87 5.56 -8.35 16.04
CA LEU A 87 5.74 -8.99 17.34
C LEU A 87 6.04 -10.48 17.12
N ILE A 88 7.18 -10.93 17.61
CA ILE A 88 7.62 -12.32 17.61
C ILE A 88 7.67 -12.77 19.06
N LYS A 89 6.87 -13.77 19.44
CA LYS A 89 6.78 -14.25 20.81
C LYS A 89 7.12 -15.73 20.88
N ALA A 90 7.98 -16.12 21.82
CA ALA A 90 8.24 -17.53 22.08
C ALA A 90 6.97 -18.21 22.64
N THR A 91 6.67 -19.40 22.16
CA THR A 91 5.59 -20.22 22.72
C THR A 91 6.04 -20.82 24.06
N GLU A 92 5.09 -21.16 24.92
CA GLU A 92 5.37 -21.85 26.20
C GLU A 92 6.00 -23.24 26.00
N LYS A 93 5.86 -23.81 24.80
CA LYS A 93 6.38 -25.13 24.45
C LYS A 93 7.79 -25.07 23.84
N SER A 94 8.27 -23.89 23.47
CA SER A 94 9.57 -23.77 22.82
C SER A 94 10.69 -24.15 23.78
N LYS A 95 11.59 -24.99 23.29
CA LYS A 95 12.86 -25.29 23.99
C LYS A 95 14.03 -24.49 23.39
N LEU A 96 13.82 -23.88 22.22
CA LEU A 96 14.87 -23.23 21.44
C LEU A 96 14.98 -21.73 21.76
N VAL A 97 13.84 -21.08 22.00
CA VAL A 97 13.77 -19.63 22.24
C VAL A 97 12.92 -19.29 23.44
N LYS A 98 13.14 -18.10 24.00
CA LYS A 98 12.36 -17.51 25.08
C LYS A 98 12.16 -16.01 24.88
N GLY A 99 11.21 -15.44 25.60
CA GLY A 99 10.92 -14.01 25.57
C GLY A 99 10.12 -13.56 24.35
N GLN A 100 10.30 -12.31 23.96
CA GLN A 100 9.66 -11.70 22.80
C GLN A 100 10.56 -10.65 22.16
N LEU A 101 10.33 -10.39 20.89
CA LEU A 101 10.99 -9.35 20.10
C LEU A 101 9.92 -8.57 19.34
N THR A 102 10.02 -7.25 19.38
CA THR A 102 9.21 -6.37 18.53
C THR A 102 10.14 -5.69 17.54
N LEU A 103 9.97 -5.99 16.26
CA LEU A 103 10.64 -5.26 15.19
C LEU A 103 9.76 -4.07 14.80
N LYS A 104 10.38 -2.90 14.71
CA LYS A 104 9.72 -1.68 14.26
C LYS A 104 9.63 -1.70 12.74
N ILE A 105 8.44 -1.45 12.20
CA ILE A 105 8.28 -1.08 10.79
C ILE A 105 8.14 0.43 10.79
N GLU A 106 9.09 1.11 10.15
CA GLU A 106 9.03 2.57 10.06
C GLU A 106 7.71 3.01 9.45
N LYS A 107 7.20 4.12 9.95
CA LYS A 107 6.05 4.80 9.38
C LYS A 107 6.30 4.97 7.88
N LEU A 108 5.26 4.79 7.05
CA LEU A 108 5.39 5.11 5.64
C LEU A 108 5.76 6.59 5.56
N SER A 109 7.00 6.84 5.15
CA SER A 109 7.46 8.20 4.91
C SER A 109 6.67 8.70 3.72
N ASN A 110 6.04 9.86 3.87
CA ASN A 110 5.55 10.62 2.73
C ASN A 110 6.81 11.09 1.97
N THR A 111 7.40 10.22 1.17
CA THR A 111 8.43 10.60 0.20
C THR A 111 7.68 11.15 -1.02
N ASN A 112 6.97 12.28 -0.92
CA ASN A 112 7.56 13.61 -0.73
C ASN A 112 6.61 14.53 0.03
N THR A 113 6.97 14.94 1.25
CA THR A 113 6.85 16.31 1.76
C THR A 113 7.43 16.36 3.18
N GLU A 114 8.74 16.57 3.29
CA GLU A 114 9.28 17.45 4.35
C GLU A 114 9.00 18.93 4.03
N GLN A 115 8.00 19.19 3.20
CA GLN A 115 7.32 20.46 3.10
C GLN A 115 6.42 20.54 4.34
N GLY A 116 6.72 21.48 5.23
CA GLY A 116 6.03 21.63 6.51
C GLY A 116 4.51 21.71 6.33
N ALA A 117 3.75 21.47 7.40
CA ALA A 117 2.28 21.43 7.41
C ALA A 117 1.56 22.70 6.87
N ASN A 118 2.28 23.67 6.31
CA ASN A 118 1.81 24.93 5.73
C ASN A 118 2.26 25.15 4.26
N GLU A 119 2.90 24.19 3.60
CA GLU A 119 3.30 24.41 2.21
C GLU A 119 2.14 24.18 1.25
N ILE A 120 1.85 25.21 0.47
CA ILE A 120 0.81 25.20 -0.55
C ILE A 120 1.31 24.37 -1.74
N ILE A 121 0.66 23.24 -2.00
CA ILE A 121 1.00 22.35 -3.11
C ILE A 121 0.56 23.01 -4.42
N ASP A 122 1.49 23.24 -5.34
CA ASP A 122 1.15 23.64 -6.71
C ASP A 122 0.69 22.40 -7.50
N LEU A 123 -0.60 22.32 -7.84
CA LEU A 123 -1.15 21.18 -8.55
C LEU A 123 -0.47 20.97 -9.90
N SER A 124 -0.17 22.06 -10.63
CA SER A 124 0.46 21.95 -11.94
C SER A 124 1.86 21.35 -11.83
N GLU A 125 2.69 21.93 -10.95
CA GLU A 125 4.05 21.44 -10.72
C GLU A 125 4.05 20.00 -10.19
N TYR A 126 3.17 19.73 -9.22
CA TYR A 126 3.05 18.43 -8.57
C TYR A 126 2.72 17.33 -9.58
N PHE A 127 1.64 17.48 -10.35
CA PHE A 127 1.23 16.47 -11.33
C PHE A 127 2.23 16.36 -12.50
N GLN A 128 2.85 17.45 -12.93
CA GLN A 128 3.90 17.43 -13.96
C GLN A 128 5.15 16.64 -13.51
N GLN A 129 5.60 16.83 -12.27
CA GLN A 129 6.71 16.05 -11.72
C GLN A 129 6.41 14.55 -11.71
N MET A 130 5.16 14.16 -11.48
CA MET A 130 4.79 12.74 -11.51
C MET A 130 4.80 12.17 -12.92
N VAL A 131 4.23 12.87 -13.90
CA VAL A 131 4.26 12.46 -15.31
C VAL A 131 5.71 12.28 -15.79
N SER A 132 6.59 13.22 -15.44
CA SER A 132 8.01 13.17 -15.84
C SER A 132 8.80 11.95 -15.32
N LYS A 133 8.29 11.25 -14.30
CA LYS A 133 8.97 10.10 -13.70
C LYS A 133 8.59 8.77 -14.35
N VAL A 134 7.57 8.74 -15.22
CA VAL A 134 7.11 7.54 -15.91
C VAL A 134 7.79 7.44 -17.27
N ASN A 135 8.65 6.43 -17.45
CA ASN A 135 9.22 6.09 -18.75
C ASN A 135 8.25 5.19 -19.52
N PHE A 136 8.11 5.40 -20.83
CA PHE A 136 7.42 4.48 -21.74
C PHE A 136 8.44 3.82 -22.66
N PHE A 137 8.15 2.59 -23.10
CA PHE A 137 9.05 1.81 -23.97
C PHE A 137 8.28 1.20 -25.15
N LYS A 138 8.85 1.25 -26.35
CA LYS A 138 8.34 0.56 -27.55
C LYS A 138 8.55 -0.95 -27.42
N LYS A 139 7.93 -1.71 -28.32
CA LYS A 139 8.11 -3.18 -28.44
C LYS A 139 9.58 -3.61 -28.56
N ASN A 140 10.41 -2.79 -29.20
CA ASN A 140 11.85 -3.06 -29.41
C ASN A 140 12.72 -2.70 -28.17
N GLY A 141 12.13 -2.21 -27.07
CA GLY A 141 12.83 -1.79 -25.86
C GLY A 141 13.35 -0.35 -25.88
N GLU A 142 13.09 0.41 -26.94
CA GLU A 142 13.47 1.82 -27.06
C GLU A 142 12.57 2.70 -26.17
N SER A 143 13.17 3.64 -25.44
CA SER A 143 12.39 4.57 -24.61
C SER A 143 11.67 5.61 -25.49
N ILE A 144 10.39 5.82 -25.23
CA ILE A 144 9.53 6.79 -25.95
C ILE A 144 9.57 8.18 -25.26
N MET A 145 10.52 8.41 -24.36
CA MET A 145 10.63 9.62 -23.53
C MET A 145 10.62 10.95 -24.31
N ALA A 146 11.05 10.95 -25.57
CA ALA A 146 11.24 12.16 -26.36
C ALA A 146 10.19 12.41 -27.46
N GLU A 147 9.32 11.45 -27.77
CA GLU A 147 8.51 11.49 -29.00
C GLU A 147 7.00 11.39 -28.79
N LEU A 148 6.51 11.28 -27.56
CA LEU A 148 5.06 11.29 -27.33
C LEU A 148 4.53 12.73 -27.45
N PRO A 149 3.73 13.06 -28.48
CA PRO A 149 2.85 14.21 -28.39
C PRO A 149 1.91 13.89 -27.22
N ASP A 150 1.80 14.78 -26.24
CA ASP A 150 0.77 14.67 -25.20
C ASP A 150 0.85 13.42 -24.30
N GLN A 151 2.07 13.09 -23.84
CA GLN A 151 2.43 12.01 -22.89
C GLN A 151 1.28 11.47 -22.02
N ILE A 152 0.62 10.45 -22.57
CA ILE A 152 -0.24 9.41 -21.99
C ILE A 152 -0.61 9.66 -20.52
N SER A 153 -1.90 9.95 -20.34
CA SER A 153 -2.86 9.70 -19.26
C SER A 153 -2.48 8.78 -18.10
N PHE A 154 -1.23 8.71 -17.66
CA PHE A 154 -0.82 7.67 -16.72
C PHE A 154 -1.52 7.89 -15.40
N ILE A 155 -1.67 9.13 -14.89
CA ILE A 155 -2.36 9.35 -13.61
C ILE A 155 -3.88 9.46 -13.76
N PRO A 156 -4.45 10.32 -14.62
CA PRO A 156 -5.89 10.32 -14.84
C PRO A 156 -6.40 8.99 -15.39
N GLY A 157 -5.69 8.40 -16.35
CA GLY A 157 -5.95 7.08 -16.91
C GLY A 157 -5.68 5.93 -15.93
N LEU A 158 -4.70 6.00 -15.01
CA LEU A 158 -4.65 5.06 -13.88
C LEU A 158 -5.94 5.17 -13.07
N LEU A 159 -6.31 6.37 -12.63
CA LEU A 159 -7.51 6.60 -11.82
C LEU A 159 -8.79 6.15 -12.53
N VAL A 160 -8.85 6.31 -13.86
CA VAL A 160 -9.93 5.85 -14.73
C VAL A 160 -9.93 4.32 -14.87
N SER A 161 -8.75 3.71 -15.02
CA SER A 161 -8.56 2.26 -15.23
C SER A 161 -8.65 1.44 -13.94
N PHE A 162 -8.65 2.10 -12.79
CA PHE A 162 -8.63 1.48 -11.46
C PHE A 162 -10.00 1.30 -10.81
N GLY A 163 -11.09 1.69 -11.50
CA GLY A 163 -12.42 1.28 -11.09
C GLY A 163 -12.46 -0.24 -10.91
N PRO A 164 -12.98 -0.78 -9.79
CA PRO A 164 -13.22 -2.21 -9.70
C PRO A 164 -14.03 -2.62 -10.94
N THR A 165 -13.78 -3.82 -11.45
CA THR A 165 -14.20 -4.38 -12.75
C THR A 165 -15.70 -4.34 -13.08
N ASN A 166 -16.52 -3.57 -12.36
CA ASN A 166 -17.93 -3.29 -12.58
C ASN A 166 -18.38 -1.82 -12.33
N SER A 167 -17.50 -0.84 -12.08
CA SER A 167 -17.97 0.54 -11.88
C SER A 167 -18.18 1.27 -13.22
N ALA A 168 -19.43 1.29 -13.66
CA ALA A 168 -20.01 2.04 -14.78
C ALA A 168 -19.85 3.58 -14.73
N ILE A 169 -18.78 4.09 -14.12
CA ILE A 169 -18.60 5.52 -13.82
C ILE A 169 -17.88 6.23 -14.98
N LEU A 170 -17.09 5.52 -15.78
CA LEU A 170 -16.35 6.09 -16.91
C LEU A 170 -16.64 5.24 -18.14
N ASN A 171 -17.80 5.46 -18.72
CA ASN A 171 -18.16 4.81 -19.98
C ASN A 171 -17.59 5.64 -21.11
N TRP A 172 -16.74 5.03 -21.93
CA TRP A 172 -16.40 5.60 -23.22
C TRP A 172 -17.61 5.44 -24.13
N GLU A 173 -18.23 6.53 -24.52
CA GLU A 173 -19.28 6.52 -25.54
C GLU A 173 -18.70 7.00 -26.87
N PRO A 174 -19.10 6.38 -28.00
CA PRO A 174 -18.71 6.89 -29.30
C PRO A 174 -19.24 8.32 -29.46
N VAL A 175 -18.36 9.23 -29.88
CA VAL A 175 -18.74 10.57 -30.31
C VAL A 175 -19.66 10.41 -31.53
N LYS A 176 -20.75 11.16 -31.54
CA LYS A 176 -21.74 11.11 -32.62
C LYS A 176 -21.73 12.42 -33.40
N ASP A 177 -21.82 12.34 -34.73
CA ASP A 177 -22.00 13.51 -35.60
C ASP A 177 -23.40 14.13 -35.45
N GLU A 178 -23.68 15.18 -36.23
CA GLU A 178 -24.96 15.89 -36.20
C GLU A 178 -26.15 14.97 -36.58
N GLU A 179 -25.89 13.92 -37.36
CA GLU A 179 -26.84 12.89 -37.76
C GLU A 179 -26.95 11.72 -36.75
N GLY A 180 -26.19 11.76 -35.67
CA GLY A 180 -26.20 10.76 -34.61
C GLY A 180 -25.40 9.48 -34.93
N GLN A 181 -24.60 9.47 -36.00
CA GLN A 181 -23.74 8.36 -36.38
C GLN A 181 -22.39 8.42 -35.63
N PRO A 182 -21.80 7.27 -35.24
CA PRO A 182 -20.48 7.24 -34.61
C PRO A 182 -19.40 7.80 -35.54
N THR A 183 -18.59 8.74 -35.05
CA THR A 183 -17.46 9.32 -35.81
C THR A 183 -16.22 8.42 -35.84
N GLY A 184 -16.19 7.38 -34.99
CA GLY A 184 -15.01 6.56 -34.72
C GLY A 184 -14.16 7.08 -33.56
N GLU A 185 -14.45 8.29 -33.07
CA GLU A 185 -13.88 8.85 -31.84
C GLU A 185 -14.69 8.42 -30.62
N TYR A 186 -14.06 8.38 -29.45
CA TYR A 186 -14.69 8.02 -28.19
C TYR A 186 -14.49 9.12 -27.16
N ALA A 187 -15.54 9.46 -26.42
CA ALA A 187 -15.52 10.44 -25.35
C ALA A 187 -15.83 9.80 -24.00
N LEU A 188 -15.16 10.27 -22.95
CA LEU A 188 -15.46 9.88 -21.57
C LEU A 188 -16.82 10.48 -21.14
N LYS A 189 -17.79 9.62 -20.87
CA LYS A 189 -19.07 9.99 -20.27
C LYS A 189 -19.06 9.64 -18.79
N GLY A 190 -19.33 10.64 -17.94
CA GLY A 190 -19.64 10.40 -16.53
C GLY A 190 -18.80 11.13 -15.49
N LEU A 191 -18.07 12.20 -15.85
CA LEU A 191 -17.49 13.12 -14.85
C LEU A 191 -17.82 14.59 -15.09
N ASN A 192 -18.90 14.82 -15.82
CA ASN A 192 -19.34 16.18 -16.14
C ASN A 192 -20.14 16.79 -14.98
N SER A 193 -20.41 16.01 -13.92
CA SER A 193 -21.09 16.45 -12.72
C SER A 193 -20.28 16.25 -11.44
N THR A 194 -20.42 17.18 -10.51
CA THR A 194 -19.88 17.09 -9.14
C THR A 194 -20.38 15.86 -8.39
N GLU A 195 -21.58 15.37 -8.71
CA GLU A 195 -22.15 14.17 -8.08
C GLU A 195 -21.43 12.89 -8.50
N GLU A 196 -21.12 12.73 -9.78
CA GLU A 196 -20.38 11.56 -10.28
C GLU A 196 -18.96 11.52 -9.74
N TRP A 197 -18.30 12.69 -9.66
CA TRP A 197 -16.98 12.80 -9.03
C TRP A 197 -17.02 12.43 -7.54
N SER A 198 -18.06 12.87 -6.81
CA SER A 198 -18.26 12.47 -5.41
C SER A 198 -18.41 10.95 -5.26
N LYS A 199 -19.20 10.31 -6.12
CA LYS A 199 -19.35 8.84 -6.12
C LYS A 199 -18.04 8.12 -6.44
N LEU A 200 -17.24 8.67 -7.34
CA LEU A 200 -15.92 8.14 -7.65
C LEU A 200 -14.98 8.28 -6.44
N LYS A 201 -14.93 9.45 -5.78
CA LYS A 201 -14.16 9.64 -4.55
C LYS A 201 -14.57 8.64 -3.47
N ASP A 202 -15.87 8.48 -3.22
CA ASP A 202 -16.39 7.54 -2.23
C ASP A 202 -15.98 6.10 -2.55
N SER A 203 -15.98 5.73 -3.83
CA SER A 203 -15.51 4.42 -4.30
C SER A 203 -14.00 4.23 -4.10
N ILE A 204 -13.19 5.24 -4.41
CA ILE A 204 -11.73 5.23 -4.18
C ILE A 204 -11.45 5.08 -2.68
N MET A 205 -12.13 5.86 -1.84
CA MET A 205 -11.96 5.81 -0.39
C MET A 205 -12.41 4.47 0.19
N SER A 206 -13.54 3.94 -0.25
CA SER A 206 -14.09 2.67 0.24
C SER A 206 -13.27 1.45 -0.18
N ASN A 207 -12.56 1.54 -1.32
CA ASN A 207 -11.78 0.43 -1.88
C ASN A 207 -10.26 0.71 -1.85
N GLN A 208 -9.80 1.65 -1.01
CA GLN A 208 -8.42 2.14 -1.03
C GLN A 208 -7.37 1.01 -0.96
N SER A 209 -7.60 -0.03 -0.17
CA SER A 209 -6.69 -1.19 -0.06
C SER A 209 -6.63 -2.04 -1.33
N GLU A 210 -7.76 -2.20 -2.02
CA GLU A 210 -7.84 -2.95 -3.29
C GLU A 210 -7.20 -2.17 -4.42
N TRP A 211 -7.46 -0.87 -4.47
CA TRP A 211 -6.83 0.09 -5.37
C TRP A 211 -5.32 0.08 -5.20
N MET A 212 -4.86 0.13 -3.95
CA MET A 212 -3.45 0.07 -3.65
C MET A 212 -2.82 -1.23 -4.09
N SER A 213 -3.46 -2.36 -3.76
CA SER A 213 -2.97 -3.66 -4.17
C SER A 213 -2.91 -3.80 -5.70
N TYR A 214 -3.87 -3.24 -6.42
CA TYR A 214 -3.85 -3.24 -7.89
C TYR A 214 -2.75 -2.35 -8.47
N ALA A 215 -2.64 -1.11 -7.99
CA ALA A 215 -1.57 -0.20 -8.41
C ALA A 215 -0.19 -0.82 -8.14
N LEU A 216 0.02 -1.38 -6.95
CA LEU A 216 1.24 -2.10 -6.59
C LEU A 216 1.51 -3.27 -7.54
N ARG A 217 0.51 -4.10 -7.87
CA ARG A 217 0.67 -5.18 -8.85
C ARG A 217 1.04 -4.67 -10.24
N VAL A 218 0.46 -3.55 -10.69
CA VAL A 218 0.83 -2.92 -11.96
C VAL A 218 2.30 -2.50 -11.94
N LEU A 219 2.75 -1.86 -10.85
CA LEU A 219 4.14 -1.45 -10.71
C LEU A 219 5.09 -2.66 -10.60
N GLU A 220 4.74 -3.68 -9.81
CA GLU A 220 5.52 -4.90 -9.57
C GLU A 220 5.66 -5.78 -10.82
N ASN A 221 4.61 -5.87 -11.63
CA ASN A 221 4.66 -6.55 -12.93
C ASN A 221 5.45 -5.76 -13.98
N GLY A 222 6.02 -4.62 -13.59
CA GLY A 222 6.79 -3.76 -14.44
C GLY A 222 5.93 -3.02 -15.46
N GLY A 223 4.64 -2.82 -15.20
CA GLY A 223 3.71 -2.00 -15.98
C GLY A 223 2.48 -2.76 -16.52
N TRP A 224 1.85 -2.25 -17.58
CA TRP A 224 0.62 -2.82 -18.13
C TRP A 224 0.93 -3.96 -19.11
N SER A 225 0.24 -5.09 -18.94
CA SER A 225 0.29 -6.19 -19.89
C SER A 225 -0.36 -5.80 -21.22
N SER A 226 -0.02 -6.51 -22.29
CA SER A 226 -0.67 -6.35 -23.60
C SER A 226 -2.19 -6.45 -23.52
N ASP A 227 -2.73 -7.24 -22.58
CA ASP A 227 -4.18 -7.37 -22.39
C ASP A 227 -4.81 -6.14 -21.73
N GLN A 228 -4.05 -5.40 -20.91
CA GLN A 228 -4.49 -4.14 -20.32
C GLN A 228 -4.39 -2.99 -21.34
N ILE A 229 -3.42 -3.06 -22.25
CA ILE A 229 -3.21 -2.07 -23.34
C ILE A 229 -4.33 -2.14 -24.39
N LYS A 230 -4.98 -3.29 -24.59
CA LYS A 230 -6.10 -3.47 -25.54
C LYS A 230 -7.31 -2.54 -25.30
N ASN A 231 -7.40 -1.93 -24.12
CA ASN A 231 -8.45 -0.97 -23.81
C ASN A 231 -8.11 0.46 -24.24
N LEU A 232 -6.89 0.72 -24.72
CA LEU A 232 -6.54 1.99 -25.34
C LEU A 232 -7.13 2.09 -26.76
N PRO A 233 -7.41 3.31 -27.27
CA PRO A 233 -7.83 3.48 -28.65
C PRO A 233 -6.83 2.85 -29.63
N GLN A 234 -7.33 2.13 -30.63
CA GLN A 234 -6.50 1.41 -31.60
C GLN A 234 -5.53 2.35 -32.34
N SER A 235 -5.95 3.59 -32.61
CA SER A 235 -5.11 4.63 -33.22
C SER A 235 -3.85 4.93 -32.39
N VAL A 236 -3.98 5.01 -31.07
CA VAL A 236 -2.85 5.26 -30.15
C VAL A 236 -1.88 4.08 -30.11
N ILE A 237 -2.41 2.86 -30.13
CA ILE A 237 -1.60 1.63 -30.13
C ILE A 237 -0.80 1.53 -31.44
N GLU A 238 -1.43 1.82 -32.57
CA GLU A 238 -0.84 1.74 -33.90
C GLU A 238 0.19 2.85 -34.15
N GLU A 239 -0.11 4.09 -33.75
CA GLU A 239 0.78 5.23 -33.92
C GLU A 239 2.07 5.11 -33.11
N LEU A 240 1.97 4.59 -31.88
CA LEU A 240 3.08 4.57 -30.93
C LEU A 240 3.81 3.22 -30.86
N GLU A 241 3.33 2.21 -31.59
CA GLU A 241 3.84 0.83 -31.58
C GLU A 241 4.03 0.27 -30.15
N ILE A 242 3.10 0.60 -29.23
CA ILE A 242 3.18 0.22 -27.81
C ILE A 242 2.69 -1.23 -27.64
N ASP A 243 3.61 -2.14 -27.32
CA ASP A 243 3.30 -3.54 -27.00
C ASP A 243 3.32 -3.81 -25.49
N THR A 244 4.15 -3.09 -24.76
CA THR A 244 4.22 -3.16 -23.29
C THR A 244 4.52 -1.78 -22.71
N LEU A 245 3.74 -1.35 -21.73
CA LEU A 245 4.06 -0.18 -20.94
C LEU A 245 4.97 -0.67 -19.81
N LYS A 246 6.23 -0.24 -19.80
CA LYS A 246 7.18 -0.66 -18.76
C LYS A 246 7.59 0.45 -17.83
N ILE A 247 7.49 0.21 -16.53
CA ILE A 247 8.06 1.10 -15.51
C ILE A 247 9.47 0.63 -15.20
N ASP A 248 10.39 1.59 -15.13
CA ASP A 248 11.77 1.28 -14.75
C ASP A 248 11.83 0.72 -13.33
N SER A 249 12.46 -0.44 -13.19
CA SER A 249 12.39 -1.24 -11.97
C SER A 249 13.01 -0.53 -10.76
N ASP A 250 14.02 0.30 -11.00
CA ASP A 250 14.68 1.13 -10.00
C ASP A 250 13.82 2.33 -9.54
N LYS A 251 12.83 2.73 -10.36
CA LYS A 251 11.87 3.80 -10.05
C LYS A 251 10.60 3.31 -9.38
N ILE A 252 10.32 2.00 -9.34
CA ILE A 252 9.08 1.43 -8.77
C ILE A 252 8.80 1.96 -7.36
N SER A 253 9.77 1.90 -6.44
CA SER A 253 9.56 2.37 -5.06
C SER A 253 9.26 3.87 -4.97
N SER A 254 9.90 4.67 -5.84
CA SER A 254 9.60 6.10 -5.92
C SER A 254 8.19 6.35 -6.47
N MET A 255 7.78 5.58 -7.50
CA MET A 255 6.44 5.67 -8.09
C MET A 255 5.34 5.22 -7.14
N GLN A 256 5.59 4.22 -6.30
CA GLN A 256 4.65 3.81 -5.25
C GLN A 256 4.33 4.98 -4.32
N SER A 257 5.34 5.68 -3.81
CA SER A 257 5.12 6.83 -2.95
C SER A 257 4.42 7.97 -3.69
N ILE A 258 4.82 8.23 -4.93
CA ILE A 258 4.22 9.27 -5.76
C ILE A 258 2.74 9.00 -6.01
N LEU A 259 2.37 7.75 -6.33
CA LEU A 259 0.98 7.36 -6.54
C LEU A 259 0.16 7.44 -5.25
N MET A 260 0.75 7.05 -4.11
CA MET A 260 0.12 7.23 -2.80
C MET A 260 -0.20 8.70 -2.54
N ASP A 261 0.78 9.57 -2.76
CA ASP A 261 0.64 11.00 -2.51
C ASP A 261 -0.39 11.61 -3.50
N ALA A 262 -0.37 11.20 -4.76
CA ALA A 262 -1.34 11.65 -5.77
C ALA A 262 -2.78 11.30 -5.38
N ILE A 263 -3.01 10.06 -4.92
CA ILE A 263 -4.32 9.64 -4.45
C ILE A 263 -4.75 10.49 -3.26
N GLN A 264 -3.86 10.78 -2.30
CA GLN A 264 -4.17 11.64 -1.16
C GLN A 264 -4.54 13.06 -1.58
N VAL A 265 -3.87 13.62 -2.59
CA VAL A 265 -4.26 14.91 -3.16
C VAL A 265 -5.67 14.82 -3.76
N ILE A 266 -5.92 13.83 -4.61
CA ILE A 266 -7.16 13.75 -5.40
C ILE A 266 -8.41 13.47 -4.55
N ILE A 267 -8.28 12.67 -3.49
CA ILE A 267 -9.39 12.40 -2.58
C ILE A 267 -9.69 13.57 -1.63
N ASP A 268 -8.85 14.61 -1.59
CA ASP A 268 -9.11 15.79 -0.76
C ASP A 268 -10.43 16.45 -1.18
N ASP A 269 -11.28 16.77 -0.21
CA ASP A 269 -12.62 17.34 -0.48
C ASP A 269 -12.56 18.66 -1.23
N SER A 270 -11.47 19.42 -1.08
CA SER A 270 -11.29 20.67 -1.79
C SER A 270 -10.92 20.50 -3.26
N ILE A 271 -10.45 19.31 -3.67
CA ILE A 271 -10.04 19.01 -5.03
C ILE A 271 -11.23 18.62 -5.91
N THR A 272 -11.34 19.29 -7.04
CA THR A 272 -12.29 18.98 -8.10
C THR A 272 -11.54 18.47 -9.32
N VAL A 273 -12.12 17.46 -9.97
CA VAL A 273 -11.64 16.94 -11.25
C VAL A 273 -12.79 17.03 -12.23
N GLN A 274 -12.54 17.69 -13.36
CA GLN A 274 -13.53 17.91 -14.41
C GLN A 274 -12.95 17.54 -15.75
N ILE A 275 -13.80 17.19 -16.70
CA ILE A 275 -13.44 17.09 -18.11
C ILE A 275 -13.94 18.37 -18.80
N GLU A 276 -13.02 19.12 -19.37
CA GLU A 276 -13.33 20.26 -20.23
C GLU A 276 -13.19 19.83 -21.69
N THR A 277 -14.17 20.17 -22.52
CA THR A 277 -14.05 20.07 -23.97
C THR A 277 -13.81 21.46 -24.52
N ASP A 278 -12.75 21.63 -25.30
CA ASP A 278 -12.43 22.89 -25.94
C ASP A 278 -13.30 23.12 -27.20
N LYS A 279 -13.08 24.25 -27.88
CA LYS A 279 -13.84 24.61 -29.10
C LYS A 279 -13.57 23.69 -30.29
N ASN A 280 -12.48 22.93 -30.27
CA ASN A 280 -12.08 21.99 -31.32
C ASN A 280 -12.58 20.57 -31.01
N GLY A 281 -13.20 20.34 -29.85
CA GLY A 281 -13.61 19.01 -29.39
C GLY A 281 -12.53 18.28 -28.57
N GLU A 282 -11.37 18.89 -28.37
CA GLU A 282 -10.28 18.30 -27.57
C GLU A 282 -10.70 18.25 -26.11
N GLN A 283 -10.52 17.09 -25.49
CA GLN A 283 -10.91 16.89 -24.09
C GLN A 283 -9.69 17.07 -23.20
N SER A 284 -9.89 17.68 -22.04
CA SER A 284 -8.85 17.86 -21.03
C SER A 284 -9.35 17.52 -19.65
N TRP A 285 -8.56 16.76 -18.89
CA TRP A 285 -8.72 16.67 -17.45
C TRP A 285 -8.26 17.98 -16.81
N VAL A 286 -9.10 18.53 -15.93
CA VAL A 286 -8.80 19.72 -15.16
C VAL A 286 -8.92 19.41 -13.68
N ILE A 287 -7.78 19.41 -12.99
CA ILE A 287 -7.67 19.22 -11.55
C ILE A 287 -7.44 20.59 -10.93
N SER A 288 -8.37 21.01 -10.08
CA SER A 288 -8.30 22.30 -9.39
C SER A 288 -8.68 22.15 -7.91
N SER A 289 -8.40 23.17 -7.10
CA SER A 289 -8.78 23.19 -5.68
C SER A 289 -9.61 24.41 -5.33
N SER A 290 -10.57 24.21 -4.42
CA SER A 290 -11.28 25.28 -3.72
C SER A 290 -10.56 25.78 -2.46
N ASN A 291 -9.49 25.12 -2.02
CA ASN A 291 -8.72 25.47 -0.81
C ASN A 291 -7.34 26.02 -1.18
N SER A 292 -7.27 27.35 -1.36
CA SER A 292 -6.03 28.06 -1.70
C SER A 292 -4.94 28.00 -0.62
N ASP A 293 -5.32 27.69 0.63
CA ASP A 293 -4.37 27.59 1.75
C ASP A 293 -3.62 26.24 1.72
N LYS A 294 -4.12 25.27 0.95
CA LYS A 294 -3.53 23.93 0.83
C LYS A 294 -3.01 23.66 -0.57
N PHE A 295 -3.68 24.16 -1.59
CA PHE A 295 -3.37 23.90 -2.99
C PHE A 295 -3.43 25.19 -3.82
N LYS A 296 -2.54 25.34 -4.80
CA LYS A 296 -2.59 26.43 -5.78
C LYS A 296 -2.46 25.89 -7.21
N GLY A 297 -2.84 26.74 -8.15
CA GLY A 297 -2.77 26.41 -9.57
C GLY A 297 -3.86 25.43 -10.01
N THR A 298 -3.80 25.12 -11.30
CA THR A 298 -4.68 24.16 -11.95
C THR A 298 -3.81 23.25 -12.79
N PHE A 299 -3.99 21.94 -12.63
CA PHE A 299 -3.37 20.99 -13.55
C PHE A 299 -4.37 20.68 -14.67
N LYS A 300 -3.97 20.99 -15.90
CA LYS A 300 -4.75 20.69 -17.10
C LYS A 300 -3.95 19.73 -17.97
N TYR A 301 -4.60 18.66 -18.42
CA TYR A 301 -3.97 17.63 -19.24
C TYR A 301 -4.91 17.18 -20.35
N SER A 302 -4.49 17.33 -21.60
CA SER A 302 -5.25 16.91 -22.78
C SER A 302 -5.34 15.38 -22.86
N VAL A 303 -6.54 14.86 -23.10
CA VAL A 303 -6.85 13.42 -23.12
C VAL A 303 -6.84 12.87 -24.53
N LEU A 304 -7.30 13.68 -25.47
CA LEU A 304 -7.48 13.45 -26.90
C LEU A 304 -7.53 14.80 -27.61
#